data_AF-A0A0P7W0I5-F1
#
_entry.id   AF-A0A0P7W0I5-F1
#
_cell.length_a   1.000
_cell.length_b   1.000
_cell.length_c   1.000
_cell.angle_alpha   90.00
_cell.angle_beta   90.00
_cell.angle_gamma   90.00
#
_symmetry.space_group_name_H-M   'P 1'
#
loop_
_entity.id
_entity.type
_entity.pdbx_description
1 polymer ?
#
loop_
_entity_poly.entity_id
_entity_poly.type
_entity_poly.pdbx_seq_one_letter_code
_entity_poly.pdbx_strand_id
1 'polypeptide(L)'
;MSSPSDHTRPPEPDDFEHRLAEKLKARQARQAKENAAPSGWATGMRYGSEFFGGVIAGTVIGLLADHFFGWSPFGLLAGVMLGFAAGALNIVRAVRSMQN
;
A
#
# COMPACT_ATOMS: atom_id res chain seq x y z
N MET A 1 66.08 15.73 8.43
CA MET A 1 65.19 16.61 9.22
C MET A 1 63.77 16.27 8.78
N SER A 2 63.18 15.25 9.40
CA SER A 2 61.85 14.75 9.04
C SER A 2 60.86 15.42 9.98
N SER A 3 60.09 16.40 9.48
CA SER A 3 59.00 16.96 10.26
C SER A 3 57.70 16.19 9.95
N PRO A 4 57.10 15.57 10.99
CA PRO A 4 55.84 14.87 10.94
C PRO A 4 54.66 15.81 11.21
N SER A 5 53.56 15.65 10.49
CA SER A 5 52.25 16.11 10.94
C SER A 5 51.13 15.37 10.23
N ASP A 6 50.84 14.23 10.85
CA ASP A 6 49.56 13.55 10.83
C ASP A 6 48.41 14.50 11.24
N HIS A 7 47.24 14.21 10.66
CA HIS A 7 45.87 14.57 11.06
C HIS A 7 45.62 15.74 12.04
N THR A 8 45.17 16.90 11.53
CA THR A 8 44.15 17.78 12.19
C THR A 8 43.68 18.94 11.30
N ARG A 9 43.54 18.75 9.98
CA ARG A 9 42.80 19.74 9.18
C ARG A 9 41.30 19.46 9.36
N PRO A 10 40.50 20.41 9.88
CA PRO A 10 39.05 20.24 9.89
C PRO A 10 38.62 19.90 8.45
N PRO A 11 37.67 18.97 8.27
CA PRO A 11 37.17 18.63 6.95
C PRO A 11 36.83 19.93 6.22
N GLU A 12 37.34 20.07 5.00
CA GLU A 12 37.10 21.26 4.19
C GLU A 12 35.57 21.47 4.11
N PRO A 13 35.06 22.69 4.36
CA PRO A 13 33.63 22.94 4.38
C PRO A 13 32.92 22.37 3.14
N ASP A 14 33.59 22.42 1.99
CA ASP A 14 33.11 21.88 0.73
C ASP A 14 32.85 20.37 0.77
N ASP A 15 33.71 19.56 1.42
CA ASP A 15 33.51 18.11 1.60
C ASP A 15 32.32 17.79 2.54
N PHE A 16 32.08 18.66 3.52
CA PHE A 16 30.94 18.54 4.42
C PHE A 16 29.64 18.87 3.68
N GLU A 17 29.61 19.99 2.96
CA GLU A 17 28.48 20.43 2.14
C GLU A 17 28.15 19.41 1.05
N HIS A 18 29.16 18.83 0.39
CA HIS A 18 28.96 17.82 -0.65
C HIS A 18 28.30 16.56 -0.10
N ARG A 19 28.78 16.05 1.05
CA ARG A 19 28.18 14.88 1.72
C ARG A 19 26.80 15.18 2.29
N LEU A 20 26.58 16.40 2.77
CA LEU A 20 25.27 16.83 3.25
C LEU A 20 24.27 16.92 2.09
N ALA A 21 24.67 17.51 0.97
CA ALA A 21 23.88 17.59 -0.26
C ALA A 21 23.55 16.20 -0.83
N GLU A 22 24.51 15.28 -0.84
CA GLU A 22 24.26 13.88 -1.24
C GLU A 22 23.27 13.19 -0.31
N LYS A 23 23.45 13.31 1.01
CA LYS A 23 22.54 12.73 2.00
C LYS A 23 21.14 13.35 1.92
N LEU A 24 21.04 14.66 1.69
CA LEU A 24 19.77 15.35 1.50
C LEU A 24 19.08 14.89 0.21
N LYS A 25 19.80 14.78 -0.91
CA LYS A 25 19.26 14.25 -2.17
C LYS A 25 18.79 12.81 -2.03
N ALA A 26 19.56 11.96 -1.36
CA ALA A 26 19.18 10.57 -1.11
C ALA A 26 17.93 10.47 -0.23
N ARG A 27 17.85 11.30 0.82
CA ARG A 27 16.65 11.40 1.67
C ARG A 27 15.45 11.93 0.89
N GLN A 28 15.62 12.97 0.10
CA GLN A 28 14.57 13.53 -0.75
C GLN A 28 14.08 12.54 -1.79
N ALA A 29 14.96 11.77 -2.43
CA ALA A 29 14.57 10.73 -3.39
C ALA A 29 13.79 9.58 -2.73
N ARG A 30 14.23 9.16 -1.53
CA ARG A 30 13.53 8.14 -0.75
C ARG A 30 12.17 8.63 -0.26
N GLN A 31 12.12 9.86 0.24
CA GLN A 31 10.91 10.52 0.69
C GLN A 31 9.97 10.83 -0.49
N ALA A 32 10.47 11.18 -1.68
CA ALA A 32 9.67 11.34 -2.89
C ALA A 32 9.11 10.01 -3.39
N LYS A 33 9.81 8.88 -3.16
CA LYS A 33 9.31 7.54 -3.48
C LYS A 33 8.28 7.04 -2.47
N GLU A 34 8.45 7.38 -1.19
CA GLU A 34 7.50 7.11 -0.10
C GLU A 34 6.25 8.01 -0.18
N ASN A 35 6.43 9.28 -0.57
CA ASN A 35 5.36 10.28 -0.77
C ASN A 35 4.82 10.29 -2.20
N ALA A 36 5.39 9.53 -3.13
CA ALA A 36 4.82 9.36 -4.45
C ALA A 36 3.46 8.71 -4.24
N ALA A 37 2.40 9.49 -4.42
CA ALA A 37 1.04 8.98 -4.38
C ALA A 37 0.98 7.74 -5.28
N PRO A 38 0.51 6.58 -4.77
CA PRO A 38 0.39 5.40 -5.59
C PRO A 38 -0.37 5.79 -6.85
N SER A 39 0.18 5.42 -8.01
CA SER A 39 -0.45 5.75 -9.29
C SER A 39 -1.93 5.36 -9.25
N GLY A 40 -2.80 6.11 -9.95
CA GLY A 40 -4.23 5.80 -9.98
C GLY A 40 -4.49 4.32 -10.32
N TRP A 41 -3.61 3.71 -11.11
CA TRP A 41 -3.57 2.28 -11.38
C TRP A 41 -3.27 1.41 -10.15
N ALA A 42 -2.21 1.69 -9.38
CA ALA A 42 -1.87 0.93 -8.17
C ALA A 42 -2.97 1.04 -7.10
N THR A 43 -3.55 2.23 -6.94
CA THR A 43 -4.69 2.47 -6.05
C THR A 43 -5.93 1.69 -6.51
N GLY A 44 -6.24 1.73 -7.81
CA GLY A 44 -7.34 0.97 -8.41
C GLY A 44 -7.16 -0.53 -8.28
N MET A 45 -5.95 -1.07 -8.50
CA MET A 45 -5.66 -2.49 -8.32
C MET A 45 -5.83 -2.93 -6.87
N ARG A 46 -5.39 -2.12 -5.89
CA ARG A 46 -5.57 -2.46 -4.47
C ARG A 46 -7.05 -2.58 -4.13
N TYR A 47 -7.84 -1.54 -4.40
CA TYR A 47 -9.27 -1.55 -4.12
C TYR A 47 -10.03 -2.62 -4.92
N GLY A 48 -9.65 -2.84 -6.18
CA GLY A 48 -10.19 -3.90 -7.00
C GLY A 48 -9.93 -5.28 -6.39
N SER A 49 -8.69 -5.56 -5.96
CA SER A 49 -8.33 -6.85 -5.37
C SER A 49 -9.08 -7.14 -4.06
N GLU A 50 -9.27 -6.12 -3.22
CA GLU A 50 -10.06 -6.22 -1.98
C GLU A 50 -11.54 -6.52 -2.28
N PHE A 51 -12.10 -5.84 -3.28
CA PHE A 51 -13.47 -6.08 -3.72
C PHE A 51 -13.67 -7.48 -4.32
N PHE A 52 -12.82 -7.87 -5.26
CA PHE A 52 -12.87 -9.21 -5.87
C PHE A 52 -12.69 -10.31 -4.82
N GLY A 53 -11.81 -10.10 -3.84
CA GLY A 53 -11.65 -11.02 -2.70
C GLY A 53 -12.95 -11.22 -1.92
N GLY A 54 -13.66 -10.13 -1.61
CA GLY A 54 -14.96 -10.19 -0.93
C GLY A 54 -16.04 -10.93 -1.73
N VAL A 55 -16.12 -10.70 -3.04
CA VAL A 55 -17.07 -11.38 -3.93
C VAL A 55 -16.76 -12.87 -4.02
N ILE A 56 -15.49 -13.25 -4.19
CA ILE A 56 -15.07 -14.67 -4.24
C ILE A 56 -15.37 -15.35 -2.91
N ALA A 57 -15.03 -14.73 -1.78
CA ALA A 57 -15.34 -15.27 -0.45
C ALA A 57 -16.85 -15.47 -0.25
N GLY A 58 -17.67 -14.46 -0.59
CA GLY A 58 -19.13 -14.56 -0.50
C GLY A 58 -19.71 -15.66 -1.40
N THR A 59 -19.16 -15.82 -2.60
CA THR A 59 -19.55 -16.89 -3.53
C THR A 59 -19.22 -18.27 -2.97
N VAL A 60 -18.02 -18.47 -2.43
CA VAL A 60 -17.60 -19.75 -1.82
C VAL A 60 -18.49 -20.08 -0.62
N ILE A 61 -18.77 -19.12 0.25
CA ILE A 61 -19.67 -19.29 1.40
C ILE A 61 -21.08 -19.63 0.92
N GLY A 62 -21.58 -18.93 -0.11
CA GLY A 62 -22.91 -19.17 -0.68
C GLY A 62 -23.05 -20.56 -1.29
N LEU A 63 -22.02 -21.04 -2.00
CA LEU A 63 -21.98 -22.40 -2.54
C LEU A 63 -21.96 -23.47 -1.45
N LEU A 64 -21.18 -23.25 -0.39
CA LEU A 64 -21.18 -24.16 0.76
C LEU A 64 -22.57 -24.19 1.42
N ALA A 65 -23.19 -23.04 1.61
CA ALA A 65 -24.55 -22.96 2.15
C ALA A 65 -25.56 -23.70 1.27
N ASP A 66 -25.53 -23.49 -0.06
CA ASP A 66 -26.40 -24.21 -0.99
C ASP A 66 -26.20 -25.73 -0.92
N HIS A 67 -24.96 -26.19 -0.75
CA HIS A 67 -24.65 -27.61 -0.63
C HIS A 67 -25.17 -28.23 0.67
N PHE A 68 -25.04 -27.54 1.81
CA PHE A 68 -25.50 -28.05 3.10
C PHE A 68 -27.03 -28.01 3.26
N PHE A 69 -27.67 -26.94 2.79
CA PHE A 69 -29.12 -26.75 2.93
C PHE A 69 -29.93 -27.37 1.78
N GLY A 70 -29.28 -27.75 0.66
CA GLY A 70 -29.97 -28.21 -0.55
C GLY A 70 -30.79 -27.11 -1.24
N TRP A 71 -30.61 -25.84 -0.85
CA TRP A 71 -31.38 -24.68 -1.31
C TRP A 71 -30.72 -24.02 -2.52
N SER A 72 -30.40 -24.75 -3.59
CA SER A 72 -29.81 -24.11 -4.77
C SER A 72 -30.84 -23.29 -5.56
N PRO A 73 -30.57 -22.02 -5.95
CA PRO A 73 -29.33 -21.25 -5.80
C PRO A 73 -29.45 -20.06 -4.81
N PHE A 74 -30.23 -20.18 -3.73
CA PHE A 74 -30.56 -19.04 -2.86
C PHE A 74 -29.38 -18.59 -2.00
N GLY A 75 -28.60 -19.53 -1.47
CA GLY A 75 -27.38 -19.27 -0.71
C GLY A 75 -26.28 -18.67 -1.58
N LEU A 76 -26.09 -19.14 -2.82
CA LEU A 76 -25.20 -18.49 -3.78
C LEU A 76 -25.65 -17.05 -4.10
N LEU A 77 -26.94 -16.82 -4.34
CA LEU A 77 -27.46 -15.49 -4.62
C LEU A 77 -27.24 -14.53 -3.45
N ALA A 78 -27.57 -14.97 -2.23
CA ALA A 78 -27.35 -14.21 -1.01
C ALA A 78 -25.85 -13.98 -0.74
N GLY A 79 -25.03 -15.01 -0.92
CA GLY A 79 -23.58 -14.98 -0.70
C GLY A 79 -22.87 -14.00 -1.64
N VAL A 80 -23.23 -14.00 -2.93
CA VAL A 80 -22.70 -13.02 -3.91
C VAL A 80 -23.13 -11.59 -3.55
N MET A 81 -24.41 -11.38 -3.21
CA MET A 81 -24.90 -10.06 -2.79
C MET A 81 -24.19 -9.56 -1.52
N LEU A 82 -23.97 -10.44 -0.55
CA LEU A 82 -23.28 -10.11 0.69
C LEU A 82 -21.78 -9.84 0.45
N GLY A 83 -21.12 -10.65 -0.39
CA GLY A 83 -19.73 -10.43 -0.81
C GLY A 83 -19.53 -9.11 -1.56
N PHE A 84 -20.47 -8.78 -2.45
CA PHE A 84 -20.51 -7.49 -3.14
C PHE A 84 -20.71 -6.33 -2.15
N ALA A 85 -21.69 -6.43 -1.25
CA ALA A 85 -21.95 -5.40 -0.25
C ALA A 85 -20.74 -5.19 0.66
N ALA A 86 -20.09 -6.27 1.12
CA ALA A 86 -18.88 -6.21 1.92
C ALA A 86 -17.71 -5.55 1.16
N GLY A 87 -17.50 -5.92 -0.10
CA GLY A 87 -16.47 -5.32 -0.95
C GLY A 87 -16.73 -3.82 -1.20
N ALA A 88 -17.96 -3.44 -1.53
CA ALA A 88 -18.35 -2.05 -1.75
C ALA A 88 -18.22 -1.21 -0.46
N LEU A 89 -18.66 -1.75 0.68
CA LEU A 89 -18.51 -1.10 1.99
C LEU A 89 -17.04 -0.91 2.37
N ASN A 90 -16.16 -1.87 2.03
CA ASN A 90 -14.73 -1.75 2.28
C ASN A 90 -14.10 -0.60 1.47
N ILE A 91 -14.48 -0.46 0.20
CA ILE A 91 -14.02 0.66 -0.65
C ILE A 91 -14.51 2.00 -0.09
N VAL A 92 -15.81 2.12 0.19
CA VAL A 92 -16.39 3.37 0.73
C VAL A 92 -15.70 3.76 2.05
N ARG A 93 -15.43 2.78 2.91
CA ARG A 93 -14.69 3.01 4.17
C ARG A 93 -13.28 3.51 3.91
N ALA A 94 -12.57 2.91 2.97
CA ALA A 94 -11.21 3.31 2.64
C ALA A 94 -11.15 4.74 2.07
N VAL A 95 -12.08 5.09 1.18
CA VAL A 95 -12.21 6.46 0.66
C VAL A 95 -12.55 7.45 1.78
N ARG A 96 -13.45 7.08 2.70
CA ARG A 96 -13.81 7.94 3.83
C ARG A 96 -12.65 8.15 4.80
N SER A 97 -11.82 7.12 5.01
CA SER A 97 -10.62 7.23 5.86
C SER A 97 -9.53 8.14 5.29
N MET A 98 -9.57 8.45 4.00
CA MET A 98 -8.67 9.46 3.39
C MET A 98 -9.15 10.90 3.61
N GLN A 99 -10.42 11.12 4.00
CA GLN A 99 -10.99 12.46 4.17
C GLN A 99 -11.00 12.95 5.63
N ASN A 100 -10.68 12.09 6.60
CA ASN A 100 -10.59 12.39 8.03
C ASN A 100 -9.14 12.44 8.48
#